data_AF-A0A6J1VYZ2-F1
#
_entry.id   AF-A0A6J1VYZ2-F1
#
_cell.length_a   1.000
_cell.length_b   1.000
_cell.length_c   1.000
_cell.angle_alpha   90.00
_cell.angle_beta   90.00
_cell.angle_gamma   90.00
#
_symmetry.space_group_name_H-M   'P 1'
#
loop_
_entity.id
_entity.type
_entity.pdbx_description
1 polymer ?
#
loop_
_entity_poly.entity_id
_entity_poly.type
_entity_poly.pdbx_seq_one_letter_code
_entity_poly.pdbx_strand_id
1 'polypeptide(L)'
;MILSPTEFDDPSTMVVLAEEELVVIDLKSPGWPSIQPPYLASLHCSAITCSHHVSNIPLKLWERIITAGSKQNVQFSNMPWPINGGISKAPDPPQRDLLLTGHEDGTVRFWNASGVCLSLLYKLSTVKVFLTDADLNDNMNQLGEDEWPPLRKVGSFDPYSDDPRLGIQKIFLCKYSGYLAVAGTAGQVLVMELNDEEAEQGIDHAEADFLQDQEGYKWKGHERLKTKDGPVQFEPGFQPFVLVQCQPPAVVTSLALHSEWKLVAFGTSHGFGLFDHQQKRLVFV
;
A
#
# COMPACT_ATOMS: atom_id res chain seq x y z
N MET A 1 -35.68 20.43 -47.04
CA MET A 1 -34.73 19.43 -46.54
C MET A 1 -33.73 20.19 -45.68
N ILE A 2 -34.01 20.33 -44.38
CA ILE A 2 -33.14 21.04 -43.45
C ILE A 2 -32.13 19.99 -42.97
N LEU A 3 -30.86 20.19 -43.30
CA LEU A 3 -29.77 19.35 -42.81
C LEU A 3 -29.76 19.43 -41.28
N SER A 4 -29.88 18.30 -40.60
CA SER A 4 -29.61 18.22 -39.16
C SER A 4 -28.19 18.74 -38.93
N PRO A 5 -27.95 19.56 -37.89
CA PRO A 5 -26.59 19.95 -37.55
C PRO A 5 -25.77 18.67 -37.34
N THR A 6 -24.62 18.60 -37.98
CA THR A 6 -23.66 17.49 -37.90
C THR A 6 -23.44 17.12 -36.44
N GLU A 7 -23.83 15.91 -36.05
CA GLU A 7 -23.43 15.33 -34.76
C GLU A 7 -21.91 15.18 -34.79
N PHE A 8 -21.21 15.99 -33.99
CA PHE A 8 -19.78 15.80 -33.75
C PHE A 8 -19.59 14.57 -32.85
N ASP A 9 -18.49 13.82 -33.02
CA ASP A 9 -18.21 12.61 -32.22
C ASP A 9 -18.04 12.88 -30.72
N ASP A 10 -17.72 14.12 -30.32
CA ASP A 10 -17.56 14.62 -28.94
C ASP A 10 -16.93 13.62 -27.93
N PRO A 11 -15.71 13.10 -28.19
CA PRO A 11 -15.10 12.08 -27.35
C PRO A 11 -14.93 12.57 -25.90
N SER A 12 -15.28 11.73 -24.93
CA SER A 12 -15.19 12.03 -23.50
C SER A 12 -14.15 11.22 -22.76
N THR A 13 -13.86 10.01 -23.24
CA THR A 13 -13.04 9.04 -22.52
C THR A 13 -12.30 8.15 -23.52
N MET A 14 -11.03 7.85 -23.22
CA MET A 14 -10.27 6.80 -23.89
C MET A 14 -10.13 5.60 -22.96
N VAL A 15 -10.54 4.42 -23.43
CA VAL A 15 -10.44 3.16 -22.69
C VAL A 15 -9.40 2.29 -23.38
N VAL A 16 -8.33 1.96 -22.67
CA VAL A 16 -7.20 1.16 -23.16
C VAL A 16 -7.15 -0.14 -22.37
N LEU A 17 -7.34 -1.27 -23.05
CA LEU A 17 -7.08 -2.58 -22.49
C LEU A 17 -5.67 -3.01 -22.91
N ALA A 18 -4.72 -2.90 -21.99
CA ALA A 18 -3.38 -3.45 -22.14
C ALA A 18 -3.38 -4.94 -21.76
N GLU A 19 -2.23 -5.61 -21.94
CA GLU A 19 -2.06 -7.02 -21.58
C GLU A 19 -2.28 -7.25 -20.07
N GLU A 20 -1.81 -6.32 -19.24
CA GLU A 20 -1.77 -6.49 -17.78
C GLU A 20 -2.73 -5.59 -17.00
N GLU A 21 -3.36 -4.61 -17.66
CA GLU A 21 -4.25 -3.66 -17.00
C GLU A 21 -5.26 -2.94 -17.91
N LEU A 22 -6.32 -2.43 -17.27
CA LEU A 22 -7.28 -1.51 -17.87
C LEU A 22 -6.93 -0.08 -17.47
N VAL A 23 -6.67 0.78 -18.45
CA VAL A 23 -6.42 2.22 -18.24
C VAL A 23 -7.55 3.01 -18.86
N VAL A 24 -8.12 3.93 -18.11
CA VAL A 24 -9.19 4.82 -18.56
C VAL A 24 -8.73 6.26 -18.40
N ILE A 25 -8.83 7.06 -19.46
CA ILE A 25 -8.33 8.43 -19.51
C ILE A 25 -9.49 9.37 -19.82
N ASP A 26 -9.60 10.43 -19.01
CA ASP A 26 -10.54 11.53 -19.20
C ASP A 26 -10.04 12.46 -20.32
N LEU A 27 -10.81 12.61 -21.39
CA LEU A 27 -10.47 13.48 -22.52
C LEU A 27 -11.07 14.88 -22.42
N LYS A 28 -11.96 15.13 -21.45
CA LYS A 28 -12.61 16.43 -21.22
C LYS A 28 -11.81 17.31 -20.27
N SER A 29 -11.17 16.71 -19.25
CA SER A 29 -10.37 17.46 -18.28
C SER A 29 -8.99 17.82 -18.85
N PRO A 30 -8.50 19.06 -18.63
CA PRO A 30 -7.14 19.44 -19.01
C PRO A 30 -6.10 18.49 -18.39
N GLY A 31 -5.05 18.18 -19.16
CA GLY A 31 -3.98 17.27 -18.71
C GLY A 31 -4.37 15.79 -18.70
N TRP A 32 -5.51 15.41 -19.29
CA TRP A 32 -5.94 14.03 -19.51
C TRP A 32 -5.67 13.07 -18.33
N PRO A 33 -6.25 13.34 -17.14
CA PRO A 33 -6.06 12.49 -15.97
C PRO A 33 -6.68 11.11 -16.16
N SER A 34 -6.15 10.12 -15.45
CA SER A 34 -6.75 8.77 -15.45
C SER A 34 -8.02 8.74 -14.61
N ILE A 35 -8.99 7.90 -14.96
CA ILE A 35 -10.20 7.62 -14.19
C ILE A 35 -9.97 6.33 -13.40
N GLN A 36 -10.27 6.33 -12.09
CA GLN A 36 -10.11 5.13 -11.27
C GLN A 36 -11.17 4.08 -11.62
N PRO A 37 -10.77 2.84 -11.93
CA PRO A 37 -11.72 1.80 -12.26
C PRO A 37 -12.38 1.26 -10.97
N PRO A 38 -13.72 1.19 -10.89
CA PRO A 38 -14.43 0.66 -9.72
C PRO A 38 -14.36 -0.88 -9.61
N TYR A 39 -13.82 -1.55 -10.63
CA TYR A 39 -13.64 -3.00 -10.77
C TYR A 39 -12.53 -3.27 -11.78
N LEU A 40 -12.16 -4.54 -12.03
CA LEU A 40 -11.07 -4.91 -12.95
C LEU A 40 -9.73 -4.23 -12.61
N ALA A 41 -9.48 -4.00 -11.32
CA ALA A 41 -8.19 -3.50 -10.86
C ALA A 41 -7.12 -4.59 -11.05
N SER A 42 -5.94 -4.20 -11.55
CA SER A 42 -4.79 -5.08 -11.64
C SER A 42 -4.18 -5.31 -10.26
N LEU A 43 -4.67 -6.34 -9.57
CA LEU A 43 -4.20 -6.72 -8.23
C LEU A 43 -2.69 -7.03 -8.24
N HIS A 44 -2.14 -7.46 -9.37
CA HIS A 44 -0.75 -7.84 -9.55
C HIS A 44 0.13 -6.71 -10.10
N CYS A 45 -0.31 -5.45 -10.01
CA CYS A 45 0.52 -4.29 -10.39
C CYS A 45 1.90 -4.25 -9.71
N SER A 46 2.01 -4.87 -8.53
CA SER A 46 3.23 -5.47 -8.00
C SER A 46 2.87 -6.89 -7.53
N ALA A 47 3.80 -7.84 -7.61
CA ALA A 47 3.54 -9.24 -7.28
C ALA A 47 2.98 -9.39 -5.85
N ILE A 48 1.87 -10.12 -5.72
CA ILE A 48 1.21 -10.35 -4.42
C ILE A 48 2.00 -11.40 -3.63
N THR A 49 2.37 -11.07 -2.40
CA THR A 49 3.18 -11.92 -1.52
C THR A 49 2.38 -12.46 -0.32
N CYS A 50 1.38 -11.74 0.14
CA CYS A 50 0.46 -12.21 1.19
C CYS A 50 -0.91 -11.51 1.12
N SER A 51 -1.88 -12.02 1.89
CA SER A 51 -3.18 -11.37 2.06
C SER A 51 -3.70 -11.52 3.50
N HIS A 52 -4.57 -10.61 3.91
CA HIS A 52 -5.23 -10.62 5.21
C HIS A 52 -6.66 -10.09 5.08
N HIS A 53 -7.65 -10.89 5.48
CA HIS A 53 -9.07 -10.52 5.41
C HIS A 53 -9.58 -10.09 6.79
N VAL A 54 -10.33 -8.99 6.85
CA VAL A 54 -10.92 -8.47 8.08
C VAL A 54 -12.39 -8.16 7.85
N SER A 55 -13.27 -8.95 8.48
CA SER A 55 -14.71 -8.81 8.34
C SER A 55 -15.31 -7.76 9.28
N ASN A 56 -16.47 -7.23 8.90
CA ASN A 56 -17.33 -6.36 9.73
C ASN A 56 -16.54 -5.19 10.34
N ILE A 57 -16.03 -4.32 9.47
CA ILE A 57 -15.26 -3.14 9.82
C ILE A 57 -16.17 -2.08 10.46
N PRO A 58 -15.78 -1.51 11.61
CA PRO A 58 -16.50 -0.38 12.21
C PRO A 58 -16.61 0.80 11.23
N LEU A 59 -17.79 1.40 11.14
CA LEU A 59 -18.06 2.49 10.19
C LEU A 59 -17.04 3.63 10.30
N LYS A 60 -16.69 4.02 11.52
CA LYS A 60 -15.67 5.07 11.76
C LYS A 60 -14.31 4.72 11.14
N LEU A 61 -13.85 3.48 11.28
CA LEU A 61 -12.57 3.06 10.69
C LEU A 61 -12.67 3.02 9.15
N TRP A 62 -13.79 2.50 8.65
CA TRP A 62 -14.06 2.42 7.21
C TRP A 62 -14.01 3.78 6.53
N GLU A 63 -14.73 4.77 7.08
CA GLU A 63 -14.75 6.15 6.55
C GLU A 63 -13.37 6.78 6.54
N ARG A 64 -12.60 6.62 7.62
CA ARG A 64 -11.23 7.16 7.72
C ARG A 64 -10.28 6.56 6.67
N ILE A 65 -10.39 5.25 6.39
CA ILE A 65 -9.60 4.59 5.34
C ILE A 65 -9.96 5.16 3.96
N ILE A 66 -11.26 5.34 3.66
CA ILE A 66 -11.71 5.94 2.40
C ILE A 66 -11.22 7.38 2.29
N THR A 67 -11.35 8.18 3.35
CA THR A 67 -10.87 9.57 3.38
C THR A 67 -9.37 9.66 3.12
N ALA A 68 -8.56 8.80 3.76
CA ALA A 68 -7.12 8.74 3.51
C ALA A 68 -6.83 8.41 2.04
N GLY A 69 -7.52 7.42 1.47
CA GLY A 69 -7.37 7.05 0.06
C GLY A 69 -7.78 8.15 -0.91
N SER A 70 -8.87 8.87 -0.65
CA SER A 70 -9.28 10.02 -1.47
C SER A 70 -8.22 11.13 -1.46
N LYS A 71 -7.55 11.36 -0.32
CA LYS A 71 -6.43 12.32 -0.22
C LYS A 71 -5.21 11.89 -1.04
N GLN A 72 -4.98 10.57 -1.25
CA GLN A 72 -3.89 10.04 -2.10
C GLN A 72 -4.18 10.07 -3.61
N ASN A 73 -5.44 10.26 -4.00
CA ASN A 73 -5.92 10.06 -5.37
C ASN A 73 -6.29 11.38 -6.08
N VAL A 74 -5.76 12.51 -5.62
CA VAL A 74 -6.06 13.85 -6.16
C VAL A 74 -5.63 14.04 -7.62
N GLN A 75 -4.72 13.20 -8.13
CA GLN A 75 -4.25 13.18 -9.51
C GLN A 75 -5.22 12.49 -10.49
N PHE A 76 -6.21 11.74 -9.99
CA PHE A 76 -7.21 11.08 -10.82
C PHE A 76 -8.34 12.05 -11.19
N SER A 77 -9.05 11.73 -12.28
CA SER A 77 -10.22 12.47 -12.72
C SER A 77 -11.37 12.33 -11.72
N ASN A 78 -12.13 13.42 -11.56
CA ASN A 78 -13.41 13.42 -10.86
C ASN A 78 -14.59 13.00 -11.76
N MET A 79 -14.34 12.66 -13.03
CA MET A 79 -15.35 12.19 -13.96
C MET A 79 -16.00 10.89 -13.43
N PRO A 80 -17.34 10.79 -13.41
CA PRO A 80 -18.03 9.55 -13.08
C PRO A 80 -17.61 8.42 -14.02
N TRP A 81 -17.61 7.18 -13.50
CA TRP A 81 -17.24 6.02 -14.31
C TRP A 81 -18.12 5.89 -15.57
N PRO A 82 -17.52 5.89 -16.78
CA PRO A 82 -18.29 6.03 -18.01
C PRO A 82 -18.94 4.72 -18.49
N ILE A 83 -18.44 3.56 -18.05
CA ILE A 83 -18.98 2.24 -18.42
C ILE A 83 -20.04 1.84 -17.39
N ASN A 84 -21.20 2.49 -17.43
CA ASN A 84 -22.27 2.40 -16.43
C ASN A 84 -23.56 1.73 -16.93
N GLY A 85 -23.47 0.93 -17.99
CA GLY A 85 -24.62 0.23 -18.57
C GLY A 85 -25.21 -0.84 -17.65
N GLY A 86 -26.51 -1.10 -17.80
CA GLY A 86 -27.24 -2.10 -17.02
C GLY A 86 -27.73 -1.61 -15.64
N ILE A 87 -28.38 -2.51 -14.89
CA ILE A 87 -28.89 -2.23 -13.55
C ILE A 87 -28.55 -3.42 -12.65
N SER A 88 -27.70 -3.21 -11.65
CA SER A 88 -27.40 -4.23 -10.65
C SER A 88 -28.66 -4.59 -9.85
N LYS A 89 -28.93 -5.88 -9.69
CA LYS A 89 -30.00 -6.42 -8.83
C LYS A 89 -29.47 -6.99 -7.52
N ALA A 90 -28.15 -6.93 -7.30
CA ALA A 90 -27.56 -7.35 -6.04
C ALA A 90 -28.01 -6.39 -4.92
N PRO A 91 -28.36 -6.91 -3.72
CA PRO A 91 -28.61 -6.06 -2.57
C PRO A 91 -27.30 -5.37 -2.13
N ASP A 92 -27.43 -4.30 -1.36
CA ASP A 92 -26.29 -3.69 -0.70
C ASP A 92 -25.59 -4.72 0.22
N PRO A 93 -24.24 -4.72 0.26
CA PRO A 93 -23.51 -5.59 1.17
C PRO A 93 -23.99 -5.46 2.63
N PRO A 94 -24.29 -6.57 3.31
CA PRO A 94 -24.81 -6.53 4.67
C PRO A 94 -23.76 -6.10 5.71
N GLN A 95 -22.48 -6.18 5.35
CA GLN A 95 -21.35 -5.80 6.17
C GLN A 95 -20.25 -5.16 5.33
N ARG A 96 -19.30 -4.52 6.01
CA ARG A 96 -18.10 -3.95 5.38
C ARG A 96 -16.93 -4.87 5.63
N ASP A 97 -16.34 -5.40 4.57
CA ASP A 97 -15.21 -6.32 4.64
C ASP A 97 -14.00 -5.72 3.91
N LEU A 98 -12.83 -5.85 4.54
CA LEU A 98 -11.55 -5.45 3.96
C LEU A 98 -10.74 -6.68 3.57
N LEU A 99 -10.23 -6.68 2.35
CA LEU A 99 -9.10 -7.52 1.97
C LEU A 99 -7.85 -6.64 1.89
N LEU A 100 -6.81 -6.98 2.65
CA LEU A 100 -5.50 -6.37 2.53
C LEU A 100 -4.61 -7.28 1.71
N THR A 101 -3.90 -6.75 0.73
CA THR A 101 -2.88 -7.48 -0.04
C THR A 101 -1.53 -6.86 0.19
N GLY A 102 -0.54 -7.68 0.54
CA GLY A 102 0.86 -7.29 0.61
C GLY A 102 1.57 -7.63 -0.70
N HIS A 103 2.51 -6.78 -1.09
CA HIS A 103 3.19 -6.88 -2.38
C HIS A 103 4.71 -6.87 -2.25
N GLU A 104 5.39 -7.29 -3.31
CA GLU A 104 6.86 -7.36 -3.41
C GLU A 104 7.54 -5.99 -3.29
N ASP A 105 6.90 -4.93 -3.80
CA ASP A 105 7.37 -3.53 -3.71
C ASP A 105 7.24 -2.90 -2.31
N GLY A 106 6.78 -3.65 -1.30
CA GLY A 106 6.54 -3.13 0.05
C GLY A 106 5.25 -2.35 0.21
N THR A 107 4.33 -2.41 -0.75
CA THR A 107 3.01 -1.80 -0.60
C THR A 107 2.00 -2.74 0.07
N VAL A 108 1.04 -2.14 0.77
CA VAL A 108 -0.18 -2.83 1.24
C VAL A 108 -1.40 -2.12 0.68
N ARG A 109 -2.21 -2.83 -0.10
CA ARG A 109 -3.43 -2.29 -0.71
C ARG A 109 -4.67 -2.75 0.06
N PHE A 110 -5.58 -1.81 0.32
CA PHE A 110 -6.81 -2.02 1.06
C PHE A 110 -7.97 -2.07 0.08
N TRP A 111 -8.61 -3.22 -0.02
CA TRP A 111 -9.68 -3.47 -0.98
C TRP A 111 -11.03 -3.60 -0.28
N ASN A 112 -12.06 -2.99 -0.87
CA ASN A 112 -13.45 -3.23 -0.49
C ASN A 112 -13.86 -4.63 -0.97
N ALA A 113 -13.88 -5.60 -0.05
CA ALA A 113 -14.28 -6.97 -0.32
C ALA A 113 -15.74 -7.25 0.09
N SER A 114 -16.53 -6.20 0.32
CA SER A 114 -17.90 -6.32 0.85
C SER A 114 -18.91 -6.85 -0.18
N GLY A 115 -18.73 -6.48 -1.45
CA GLY A 115 -19.69 -6.73 -2.52
C GLY A 115 -19.11 -7.51 -3.70
N VAL A 116 -19.77 -7.35 -4.85
CA VAL A 116 -19.36 -8.02 -6.11
C VAL A 116 -18.08 -7.40 -6.69
N CYS A 117 -17.94 -6.08 -6.58
CA CYS A 117 -16.78 -5.35 -7.10
C CYS A 117 -15.71 -5.23 -6.01
N LEU A 118 -14.51 -5.71 -6.32
CA LEU A 118 -13.32 -5.49 -5.50
C LEU A 118 -12.68 -4.16 -5.91
N SER A 119 -12.90 -3.11 -5.12
CA SER A 119 -12.39 -1.76 -5.40
C SER A 119 -11.27 -1.36 -4.44
N LEU A 120 -10.25 -0.65 -4.94
CA LEU A 120 -9.18 -0.13 -4.11
C LEU A 120 -9.69 1.05 -3.27
N LEU A 121 -9.44 1.01 -1.96
CA LEU A 121 -9.81 2.08 -1.03
C LEU A 121 -8.61 2.94 -0.64
N TYR A 122 -7.47 2.32 -0.35
CA TYR A 122 -6.27 3.01 0.16
C TYR A 122 -5.00 2.19 -0.17
N LYS A 123 -3.87 2.87 -0.36
CA LYS A 123 -2.56 2.24 -0.57
C LYS A 123 -1.55 2.74 0.47
N LEU A 124 -1.05 1.83 1.29
CA LEU A 124 0.12 2.06 2.13
C LEU A 124 1.39 1.75 1.35
N SER A 125 2.41 2.58 1.50
CA SER A 125 3.77 2.32 0.99
C SER A 125 4.77 2.35 2.14
N THR A 126 5.38 1.20 2.46
CA THR A 126 6.38 1.12 3.56
C THR A 126 7.76 1.60 3.14
N VAL A 127 8.00 1.74 1.84
CA VAL A 127 9.29 2.15 1.27
C VAL A 127 9.77 3.51 1.81
N LYS A 128 8.83 4.39 2.19
CA LYS A 128 9.11 5.73 2.73
C LYS A 128 10.00 5.72 3.98
N VAL A 129 10.03 4.60 4.72
CA VAL A 129 10.86 4.42 5.94
C VAL A 129 12.32 4.07 5.60
N PHE A 130 12.57 3.57 4.40
CA PHE A 130 13.85 3.01 3.99
C PHE A 130 14.56 3.91 2.99
N LEU A 131 15.89 3.89 3.01
CA LEU A 131 16.70 4.44 1.94
C LEU A 131 16.66 3.45 0.78
N THR A 132 16.07 3.86 -0.33
CA THR A 132 16.03 3.06 -1.56
C THR A 132 16.74 3.77 -2.68
N ASP A 133 17.29 3.00 -3.63
CA ASP A 133 17.95 3.56 -4.81
C ASP A 133 16.97 4.33 -5.72
N ALA A 134 15.64 4.17 -5.51
CA ALA A 134 14.60 4.92 -6.18
C ALA A 134 14.57 6.43 -5.82
N ASP A 135 15.02 6.81 -4.61
CA ASP A 135 15.12 8.22 -4.19
C ASP A 135 16.10 9.03 -5.08
N LEU A 136 17.00 8.36 -5.81
CA LEU A 136 17.94 8.98 -6.75
C LEU A 136 17.34 9.20 -8.15
N ASN A 137 16.29 8.45 -8.52
CA ASN A 137 15.73 8.42 -9.88
C ASN A 137 14.47 9.29 -10.06
N ASP A 138 13.82 9.74 -8.98
CA ASP A 138 12.63 10.60 -9.08
C ASP A 138 12.91 11.98 -9.74
N ASN A 139 14.19 12.38 -9.80
CA ASN A 139 14.64 13.55 -10.55
C ASN A 139 14.55 13.38 -12.09
N MET A 140 14.32 12.18 -12.61
CA MET A 140 14.16 11.93 -14.06
C MET A 140 12.70 12.01 -14.55
N ASN A 141 11.72 12.12 -13.64
CA ASN A 141 10.29 12.20 -14.00
C ASN A 141 9.78 13.64 -14.23
N GLN A 142 10.65 14.66 -14.17
CA GLN A 142 10.29 16.01 -14.61
C GLN A 142 10.32 16.08 -16.15
N LEU A 143 9.26 15.58 -16.76
CA LEU A 143 8.96 15.75 -18.18
C LEU A 143 8.88 17.26 -18.49
N GLY A 144 9.87 17.76 -19.22
CA GLY A 144 9.81 19.10 -19.82
C GLY A 144 8.80 19.11 -20.97
N GLU A 145 8.09 20.22 -21.15
CA GLU A 145 7.10 20.39 -22.24
C GLU A 145 7.70 20.25 -23.66
N ASP A 146 9.04 20.24 -23.78
CA ASP A 146 9.79 20.18 -25.03
C ASP A 146 10.25 18.76 -25.44
N GLU A 147 9.88 17.71 -24.70
CA GLU A 147 10.31 16.34 -25.00
C GLU A 147 9.54 15.72 -26.20
N TRP A 148 10.28 15.19 -27.18
CA TRP A 148 9.72 14.54 -28.36
C TRP A 148 10.34 13.16 -28.61
N PRO A 149 9.54 12.07 -28.67
CA PRO A 149 8.07 12.06 -28.56
C PRO A 149 7.57 12.39 -27.13
N PRO A 150 6.34 12.93 -26.97
CA PRO A 150 5.82 13.36 -25.68
C PRO A 150 5.31 12.15 -24.88
N LEU A 151 6.25 11.33 -24.39
CA LEU A 151 5.94 10.10 -23.67
C LEU A 151 5.40 10.42 -22.27
N ARG A 152 4.22 9.89 -21.95
CA ARG A 152 3.65 9.97 -20.61
C ARG A 152 3.34 8.57 -20.11
N LYS A 153 4.00 8.16 -19.03
CA LYS A 153 3.69 6.90 -18.34
C LYS A 153 2.30 7.01 -17.70
N VAL A 154 1.43 6.06 -18.01
CA VAL A 154 0.10 5.87 -17.41
C VAL A 154 -0.05 4.40 -17.04
N GLY A 155 -1.10 4.08 -16.27
CA GLY A 155 -1.23 2.74 -15.69
C GLY A 155 -0.48 2.61 -14.37
N SER A 156 -0.57 1.43 -13.78
CA SER A 156 0.02 1.10 -12.47
C SER A 156 0.82 -0.19 -12.49
N PHE A 157 0.74 -0.99 -13.56
CA PHE A 157 1.48 -2.23 -13.64
C PHE A 157 2.98 -1.97 -13.73
N ASP A 158 3.74 -2.62 -12.84
CA ASP A 158 5.19 -2.59 -12.84
C ASP A 158 5.74 -4.01 -13.07
N PRO A 159 6.35 -4.30 -14.24
CA PRO A 159 6.97 -5.59 -14.49
C PRO A 159 8.30 -5.77 -13.75
N TYR A 160 8.82 -4.72 -13.11
CA TYR A 160 10.11 -4.74 -12.45
C TYR A 160 9.95 -5.02 -10.95
N SER A 161 10.87 -5.82 -10.40
CA SER A 161 11.04 -6.00 -8.96
C SER A 161 12.29 -5.22 -8.54
N ASP A 162 12.11 -4.07 -7.91
CA ASP A 162 13.23 -3.22 -7.49
C ASP A 162 14.05 -3.87 -6.37
N ASP A 163 13.42 -4.17 -5.22
CA ASP A 163 14.10 -4.76 -4.07
C ASP A 163 13.19 -5.79 -3.37
N PRO A 164 13.43 -7.11 -3.55
CA PRO A 164 12.58 -8.15 -2.98
C PRO A 164 12.60 -8.17 -1.44
N ARG A 165 13.54 -7.45 -0.82
CA ARG A 165 13.60 -7.28 0.64
C ARG A 165 12.40 -6.51 1.17
N LEU A 166 11.80 -5.62 0.37
CA LEU A 166 10.63 -4.82 0.74
C LEU A 166 9.36 -5.66 0.87
N GLY A 167 9.32 -6.83 0.19
CA GLY A 167 8.13 -7.65 0.07
C GLY A 167 7.41 -7.92 1.39
N ILE A 168 6.11 -7.68 1.43
CA ILE A 168 5.29 -7.83 2.64
C ILE A 168 4.93 -9.31 2.85
N GLN A 169 5.31 -9.87 3.98
CA GLN A 169 5.11 -11.30 4.32
C GLN A 169 3.92 -11.54 5.23
N LYS A 170 3.65 -10.61 6.15
CA LYS A 170 2.54 -10.72 7.10
C LYS A 170 1.89 -9.36 7.32
N ILE A 171 0.57 -9.38 7.50
CA ILE A 171 -0.25 -8.21 7.78
C ILE A 171 -1.17 -8.56 8.94
N PHE A 172 -1.33 -7.64 9.89
CA PHE A 172 -2.32 -7.74 10.94
C PHE A 172 -2.95 -6.36 11.18
N LEU A 173 -4.26 -6.24 10.94
CA LEU A 173 -5.02 -5.01 11.20
C LEU A 173 -5.95 -5.21 12.39
N CYS A 174 -5.78 -4.40 13.44
CA CYS A 174 -6.79 -4.30 14.50
C CYS A 174 -7.90 -3.33 14.09
N LYS A 175 -9.05 -3.87 13.68
CA LYS A 175 -10.21 -3.05 13.26
C LYS A 175 -10.83 -2.15 14.34
N TYR A 176 -10.47 -2.35 15.61
CA TYR A 176 -11.02 -1.56 16.72
C TYR A 176 -10.13 -0.37 17.08
N SER A 177 -8.82 -0.59 17.21
CA SER A 177 -7.88 0.47 17.56
C SER A 177 -7.34 1.23 16.35
N GLY A 178 -7.40 0.64 15.15
CA GLY A 178 -6.72 1.19 13.97
C GLY A 178 -5.21 1.00 13.98
N TYR A 179 -4.67 0.11 14.83
CA TYR A 179 -3.27 -0.31 14.73
C TYR A 179 -3.11 -1.32 13.60
N LEU A 180 -2.04 -1.15 12.84
CA LEU A 180 -1.63 -2.04 11.76
C LEU A 180 -0.19 -2.48 12.01
N ALA A 181 0.04 -3.79 11.97
CA ALA A 181 1.38 -4.36 11.94
C ALA A 181 1.62 -5.00 10.58
N VAL A 182 2.77 -4.73 9.97
CA VAL A 182 3.22 -5.38 8.74
C VAL A 182 4.64 -5.88 8.93
N ALA A 183 4.95 -7.03 8.34
CA ALA A 183 6.28 -7.62 8.41
C ALA A 183 6.76 -8.00 7.01
N GLY A 184 8.05 -7.84 6.75
CA GLY A 184 8.63 -8.02 5.42
C GLY A 184 9.69 -9.12 5.30
N THR A 185 10.26 -9.22 4.10
CA THR A 185 11.20 -10.27 3.70
C THR A 185 12.57 -10.18 4.37
N ALA A 186 13.05 -8.97 4.71
CA ALA A 186 14.37 -8.76 5.32
C ALA A 186 14.30 -8.50 6.84
N GLY A 187 13.37 -9.15 7.53
CA GLY A 187 13.26 -9.09 8.99
C GLY A 187 12.70 -7.78 9.56
N GLN A 188 12.24 -6.85 8.72
CA GLN A 188 11.61 -5.61 9.16
C GLN A 188 10.16 -5.83 9.59
N VAL A 189 9.78 -5.29 10.76
CA VAL A 189 8.42 -5.28 11.30
C VAL A 189 8.05 -3.83 11.64
N LEU A 190 7.02 -3.30 10.98
CA LEU A 190 6.51 -1.95 11.21
C LEU A 190 5.20 -2.01 11.97
N VAL A 191 5.06 -1.17 13.00
CA VAL A 191 3.77 -0.89 13.65
C VAL A 191 3.36 0.55 13.35
N MET A 192 2.12 0.69 12.92
CA MET A 192 1.54 1.93 12.41
C MET A 192 0.19 2.20 13.06
N GLU A 193 -0.18 3.47 13.08
CA GLU A 193 -1.50 3.93 13.50
C GLU A 193 -2.15 4.73 12.35
N LEU A 194 -3.48 4.61 12.22
CA LEU A 194 -4.23 5.43 11.28
C LEU A 194 -4.33 6.87 11.79
N ASN A 195 -3.83 7.82 11.01
CA ASN A 195 -3.91 9.25 11.25
C ASN A 195 -4.71 9.94 10.13
N ASP A 196 -5.51 10.93 10.52
CA ASP A 196 -6.39 11.66 9.59
C ASP A 196 -5.67 12.82 8.89
N GLU A 197 -4.54 13.26 9.47
CA GLU A 197 -3.71 14.37 8.97
C GLU A 197 -2.30 13.90 8.61
N GLU A 198 -1.60 14.70 7.82
CA GLU A 198 -0.18 14.48 7.56
C GLU A 198 0.65 14.71 8.83
N ALA A 199 1.76 14.01 8.96
CA ALA A 199 2.64 14.13 10.11
C ALA A 199 4.11 13.97 9.71
N GLU A 200 4.95 14.85 10.25
CA GLU A 200 6.39 14.67 10.27
C GLU A 200 6.76 13.98 11.59
N GLN A 201 7.29 12.76 11.54
CA GLN A 201 7.67 12.05 12.76
C GLN A 201 8.93 11.21 12.59
N GLY A 202 9.71 11.14 13.66
CA GLY A 202 10.79 10.16 13.79
C GLY A 202 10.21 8.77 14.03
N ILE A 203 10.89 7.77 13.49
CA ILE A 203 10.55 6.37 13.70
C ILE A 203 11.49 5.81 14.76
N ASP A 204 10.94 5.20 15.81
CA ASP A 204 11.78 4.51 16.77
C ASP A 204 12.28 3.19 16.19
N HIS A 205 13.55 2.90 16.45
CA HIS A 205 14.21 1.70 15.95
C HIS A 205 14.57 0.78 17.11
N ALA A 206 14.18 -0.49 16.98
CA ALA A 206 14.59 -1.56 17.89
C ALA A 206 15.19 -2.72 17.10
N GLU A 207 16.16 -3.40 17.68
CA GLU A 207 16.80 -4.59 17.10
C GLU A 207 16.52 -5.80 17.98
N ALA A 208 15.98 -6.86 17.36
CA ALA A 208 15.67 -8.13 17.98
C ALA A 208 16.68 -9.20 17.52
N ASP A 209 17.72 -9.41 18.32
CA ASP A 209 18.76 -10.40 18.04
C ASP A 209 18.36 -11.80 18.56
N PHE A 210 17.97 -12.67 17.63
CA PHE A 210 17.58 -14.05 17.94
C PHE A 210 18.77 -14.98 18.16
N LEU A 211 20.00 -14.51 17.90
CA LEU A 211 21.21 -15.30 18.02
C LEU A 211 22.16 -14.73 19.09
N GLN A 212 21.66 -13.93 20.02
CA GLN A 212 22.44 -13.30 21.10
C GLN A 212 23.31 -14.29 21.91
N ASP A 213 22.85 -15.54 22.05
CA ASP A 213 23.54 -16.60 22.78
C ASP A 213 24.34 -17.56 21.88
N GLN A 214 24.40 -17.32 20.56
CA GLN A 214 25.09 -18.15 19.58
C GLN A 214 26.29 -17.44 18.95
N GLU A 215 27.49 -17.84 19.36
CA GLU A 215 28.73 -17.35 18.74
C GLU A 215 29.00 -18.01 17.38
N GLY A 216 29.59 -17.24 16.46
CA GLY A 216 30.12 -17.74 15.20
C GLY A 216 29.11 -17.92 14.05
N TYR A 217 27.83 -17.60 14.26
CA TYR A 217 26.86 -17.59 13.19
C TYR A 217 27.18 -16.50 12.15
N LYS A 218 27.12 -16.85 10.87
CA LYS A 218 27.28 -15.90 9.75
C LYS A 218 26.05 -15.91 8.88
N TRP A 219 25.37 -14.76 8.81
CA TRP A 219 24.27 -14.54 7.90
C TRP A 219 24.74 -14.62 6.44
N LYS A 220 23.98 -15.34 5.60
CA LYS A 220 24.28 -15.53 4.16
C LYS A 220 23.14 -15.09 3.25
N GLY A 221 22.07 -14.50 3.79
CA GLY A 221 20.95 -13.99 3.02
C GLY A 221 21.08 -12.51 2.72
N HIS A 222 19.96 -11.90 2.35
CA HIS A 222 19.87 -10.46 2.08
C HIS A 222 20.24 -9.62 3.30
N GLU A 223 20.99 -8.53 3.12
CA GLU A 223 21.24 -7.58 4.20
C GLU A 223 19.94 -6.86 4.61
N ARG A 224 19.89 -6.40 5.87
CA ARG A 224 18.79 -5.57 6.37
C ARG A 224 18.59 -4.32 5.50
N LEU A 225 17.36 -3.84 5.41
CA LEU A 225 17.07 -2.57 4.74
C LEU A 225 17.69 -1.42 5.53
N LYS A 226 18.28 -0.45 4.82
CA LYS A 226 18.79 0.79 5.42
C LYS A 226 17.61 1.72 5.68
N THR A 227 17.55 2.33 6.86
CA THR A 227 16.48 3.25 7.24
C THR A 227 16.84 4.69 6.94
N LYS A 228 15.85 5.53 6.67
CA LYS A 228 16.07 6.98 6.59
C LYS A 228 16.42 7.52 7.99
N ASP A 229 17.41 8.40 8.05
CA ASP A 229 17.77 9.08 9.29
C ASP A 229 16.89 10.32 9.47
N GLY A 230 16.45 10.56 10.70
CA GLY A 230 15.65 11.73 11.07
C GLY A 230 14.15 11.59 10.83
N PRO A 231 13.38 12.69 11.01
CA PRO A 231 11.94 12.68 10.79
C PRO A 231 11.58 12.43 9.33
N VAL A 232 10.47 11.71 9.10
CA VAL A 232 9.92 11.43 7.77
C VAL A 232 8.52 12.02 7.68
N GLN A 233 8.21 12.70 6.57
CA GLN A 233 6.88 13.21 6.27
C GLN A 233 5.97 12.06 5.79
N PHE A 234 4.85 11.86 6.47
CA PHE A 234 3.81 10.92 6.08
C PHE A 234 2.53 11.65 5.71
N GLU A 235 1.92 11.20 4.61
CA GLU A 235 0.57 11.62 4.23
C GLU A 235 -0.48 11.03 5.19
N PRO A 236 -1.73 11.52 5.16
CA PRO A 236 -2.84 10.93 5.90
C PRO A 236 -3.01 9.44 5.58
N GLY A 237 -3.24 8.63 6.60
CA GLY A 237 -3.30 7.17 6.46
C GLY A 237 -2.57 6.45 7.59
N PHE A 238 -2.09 5.24 7.32
CA PHE A 238 -1.32 4.47 8.30
C PHE A 238 0.11 4.97 8.34
N GLN A 239 0.50 5.55 9.48
CA GLN A 239 1.81 6.18 9.65
C GLN A 239 2.66 5.36 10.64
N PRO A 240 3.87 4.92 10.26
CA PRO A 240 4.73 4.13 11.12
C PRO A 240 5.34 4.99 12.22
N PHE A 241 5.32 4.47 13.43
CA PHE A 241 5.97 5.09 14.59
C PHE A 241 7.10 4.23 15.18
N VAL A 242 7.16 2.94 14.81
CA VAL A 242 8.23 2.03 15.25
C VAL A 242 8.56 1.01 14.18
N LEU A 243 9.86 0.76 14.03
CA LEU A 243 10.45 -0.31 13.25
C LEU A 243 11.22 -1.25 14.19
N VAL A 244 10.83 -2.52 14.20
CA VAL A 244 11.61 -3.60 14.82
C VAL A 244 12.33 -4.37 13.73
N GLN A 245 13.66 -4.40 13.78
CA GLN A 245 14.49 -5.20 12.89
C GLN A 245 14.87 -6.51 13.57
N CYS A 246 14.57 -7.64 12.92
CA CYS A 246 15.12 -8.94 13.30
C CYS A 246 16.59 -9.06 12.89
N GLN A 247 17.40 -9.65 13.77
CA GLN A 247 18.77 -10.02 13.53
C GLN A 247 18.93 -11.53 13.81
N PRO A 248 19.32 -12.36 12.82
CA PRO A 248 19.56 -12.04 11.41
C PRO A 248 18.32 -11.50 10.66
N PRO A 249 18.50 -10.72 9.58
CA PRO A 249 17.40 -10.13 8.79
C PRO A 249 16.73 -11.16 7.87
N ALA A 250 16.27 -12.26 8.45
CA ALA A 250 15.55 -13.33 7.77
C ALA A 250 14.07 -12.97 7.57
N VAL A 251 13.43 -13.70 6.64
CA VAL A 251 12.01 -13.57 6.33
C VAL A 251 11.16 -13.75 7.59
N VAL A 252 10.24 -12.82 7.85
CA VAL A 252 9.28 -12.94 8.94
C VAL A 252 8.20 -13.95 8.55
N THR A 253 8.12 -15.06 9.27
CA THR A 253 7.25 -16.20 8.98
C THR A 253 5.92 -16.14 9.75
N SER A 254 5.86 -15.38 10.84
CA SER A 254 4.67 -15.22 11.68
C SER A 254 4.61 -13.82 12.30
N LEU A 255 3.39 -13.31 12.50
CA LEU A 255 3.11 -12.00 13.08
C LEU A 255 1.79 -12.06 13.86
N ALA A 256 1.76 -11.50 15.06
CA ALA A 256 0.56 -11.32 15.86
C ALA A 256 0.59 -9.95 16.55
N LEU A 257 -0.55 -9.26 16.60
CA LEU A 257 -0.68 -7.96 17.24
C LEU A 257 -1.81 -8.01 18.27
N HIS A 258 -1.52 -7.60 19.49
CA HIS A 258 -2.50 -7.45 20.57
C HIS A 258 -2.64 -5.97 20.93
N SER A 259 -3.63 -5.30 20.35
CA SER A 259 -3.78 -3.83 20.43
C SER A 259 -4.15 -3.28 21.81
N GLU A 260 -4.74 -4.09 22.68
CA GLU A 260 -5.07 -3.70 24.06
C GLU A 260 -3.82 -3.69 24.94
N TRP A 261 -3.04 -4.78 24.93
CA TRP A 261 -1.76 -4.90 25.63
C TRP A 261 -0.61 -4.12 24.97
N LYS A 262 -0.83 -3.59 23.77
CA LYS A 262 0.17 -2.88 22.97
C LYS A 262 1.41 -3.72 22.65
N LEU A 263 1.18 -5.00 22.38
CA LEU A 263 2.24 -5.97 22.10
C LEU A 263 2.18 -6.45 20.66
N VAL A 264 3.34 -6.59 20.04
CA VAL A 264 3.51 -7.25 18.74
C VAL A 264 4.50 -8.41 18.89
N ALA A 265 4.12 -9.58 18.40
CA ALA A 265 4.98 -10.75 18.34
C ALA A 265 5.29 -11.07 16.87
N PHE A 266 6.53 -11.45 16.60
CA PHE A 266 7.01 -11.77 15.26
C PHE A 266 8.04 -12.89 15.32
N GLY A 267 8.08 -13.73 14.30
CA GLY A 267 8.99 -14.86 14.22
C GLY A 267 9.65 -15.00 12.85
N THR A 268 10.87 -15.52 12.84
CA THR A 268 11.66 -15.85 11.64
C THR A 268 12.01 -17.34 11.65
N SER A 269 12.86 -17.79 10.73
CA SER A 269 13.45 -19.14 10.79
C SER A 269 14.40 -19.36 11.98
N HIS A 270 14.81 -18.30 12.68
CA HIS A 270 15.82 -18.38 13.74
C HIS A 270 15.24 -18.31 15.16
N GLY A 271 14.04 -17.73 15.32
CA GLY A 271 13.45 -17.49 16.63
C GLY A 271 12.22 -16.61 16.53
N PHE A 272 11.73 -16.15 17.67
CA PHE A 272 10.60 -15.23 17.76
C PHE A 272 10.80 -14.26 18.91
N GLY A 273 10.25 -13.05 18.78
CA GLY A 273 10.34 -12.00 19.79
C GLY A 273 8.98 -11.43 20.13
N LEU A 274 8.92 -10.81 21.30
CA LEU A 274 7.78 -10.02 21.75
C LEU A 274 8.23 -8.59 22.03
N PHE A 275 7.53 -7.62 21.44
CA PHE A 275 7.86 -6.22 21.53
C PHE A 275 6.67 -5.41 22.07
N ASP A 276 6.93 -4.55 23.05
CA ASP A 276 5.99 -3.57 23.57
C ASP A 276 6.10 -2.29 22.72
N HIS A 277 5.11 -2.07 21.86
CA HIS A 277 5.07 -0.93 20.96
C HIS A 277 4.54 0.35 21.63
N GLN A 278 4.11 0.30 22.88
CA GLN A 278 3.80 1.48 23.69
C GLN A 278 5.05 2.04 24.37
N GLN A 279 5.85 1.16 24.96
CA GLN A 279 7.12 1.50 25.60
C GLN A 279 8.30 1.52 24.64
N LYS A 280 8.10 1.07 23.39
CA LYS A 280 9.11 0.99 22.34
C LYS A 280 10.30 0.13 22.76
N ARG A 281 10.01 -1.02 23.39
CA ARG A 281 11.02 -1.88 24.02
C ARG A 281 10.74 -3.35 23.75
N LEU A 282 11.79 -4.13 23.51
CA LEU A 282 11.70 -5.58 23.50
C LEU A 282 11.39 -6.13 24.90
N VAL A 283 10.39 -7.00 24.95
CA VAL A 283 10.01 -7.73 26.17
C VAL A 283 10.93 -8.94 26.32
N PHE A 284 11.06 -9.75 25.26
CA PHE A 284 12.02 -10.85 25.16
C PHE A 284 12.27 -11.22 23.69
N VAL A 285 13.38 -11.93 23.47
CA VAL A 285 13.79 -12.60 22.22
C VAL A 285 14.33 -13.98 22.57
#